data_AF-A0A229UTL5-F1
#
_entry.id   AF-A0A229UTL5-F1
#
_cell.length_a   1.000
_cell.length_b   1.000
_cell.length_c   1.000
_cell.angle_alpha   90.00
_cell.angle_beta   90.00
_cell.angle_gamma   90.00
#
_symmetry.space_group_name_H-M   'P 1'
#
loop_
_entity.id
_entity.type
_entity.pdbx_description
1 polymer ?
#
loop_
_entity_poly.entity_id
_entity_poly.type
_entity_poly.pdbx_seq_one_letter_code
_entity_poly.pdbx_strand_id
1 'polypeptide(L)'
;MAKGVVDVYISKELDDNTAILYVDCAMGIPHNLNTIRSGTVVVLQRDEVKRDVRLIQDSDKESSYNYMEISPDNARKLGIRDGMRFILTYDANDKTIQMRHLASCRAIGMLYSDPRKNYDGVISIGYALLSWLGINATETYISLTKGSLTKKLKLSIPENELEEYFRLSPSNLRAFGLLPRKKHKLEYSQTTKTLRIVGHAAVASAKKVKTGSQTRRK
;
A
#
# COMPACT_ATOMS: atom_id res chain seq x y z
N MET A 1 20.50 10.69 8.92
CA MET A 1 19.16 10.26 9.36
C MET A 1 18.78 9.01 8.58
N ALA A 2 18.29 7.98 9.28
CA ALA A 2 17.79 6.77 8.63
C ALA A 2 16.29 6.87 8.39
N LYS A 3 15.79 6.18 7.37
CA LYS A 3 14.43 6.26 6.88
C LYS A 3 14.01 4.96 6.21
N GLY A 4 12.75 4.59 6.38
CA GLY A 4 12.14 3.46 5.70
C GLY A 4 10.63 3.49 5.79
N VAL A 5 9.97 2.67 4.98
CA VAL A 5 8.53 2.44 5.03
C VAL A 5 8.30 1.06 5.64
N VAL A 6 7.45 0.97 6.65
CA VAL A 6 7.10 -0.30 7.30
C VAL A 6 5.60 -0.38 7.51
N ASP A 7 5.06 -1.60 7.50
CA ASP A 7 3.78 -1.89 8.14
C ASP A 7 3.99 -2.12 9.63
N VAL A 8 3.03 -1.73 10.46
CA VAL A 8 3.11 -1.92 11.91
C VAL A 8 2.04 -2.91 12.36
N TYR A 9 2.48 -4.04 12.90
CA TYR A 9 1.63 -5.09 13.45
C TYR A 9 1.65 -5.09 14.97
N ILE A 10 0.54 -5.52 15.57
CA ILE A 10 0.37 -5.59 17.01
C ILE A 10 0.55 -7.03 17.47
N SER A 11 1.67 -7.32 18.13
CA SER A 11 1.97 -8.67 18.65
C SER A 11 1.64 -8.76 20.14
N LYS A 12 0.83 -9.75 20.53
CA LYS A 12 0.47 -10.00 21.94
C LYS A 12 1.60 -10.67 22.74
N GLU A 13 2.58 -11.22 22.03
CA GLU A 13 3.70 -11.97 22.61
C GLU A 13 4.89 -11.05 22.95
N LEU A 14 4.80 -9.78 22.57
CA LEU A 14 5.87 -8.81 22.73
C LEU A 14 5.79 -8.09 24.08
N ASP A 15 6.94 -7.98 24.76
CA ASP A 15 7.10 -7.16 25.96
C ASP A 15 6.71 -5.69 25.70
N ASP A 16 6.11 -5.04 26.71
CA ASP A 16 5.60 -3.67 26.61
C ASP A 16 6.66 -2.60 26.31
N ASN A 17 7.94 -2.91 26.53
CA ASN A 17 9.06 -2.01 26.25
C ASN A 17 9.88 -2.44 25.03
N THR A 18 9.39 -3.38 24.22
CA THR A 18 10.13 -3.88 23.07
C THR A 18 9.38 -3.55 21.79
N ALA A 19 10.14 -3.29 20.72
CA ALA A 19 9.65 -3.24 19.35
C ALA A 19 10.60 -4.08 18.49
N ILE A 20 10.06 -4.92 17.60
CA ILE A 20 10.88 -5.68 16.64
C ILE A 20 10.74 -5.04 15.28
N LEU A 21 11.85 -4.77 14.61
CA LEU A 21 11.90 -4.21 13.27
C LEU A 21 12.49 -5.25 12.33
N TYR A 22 11.64 -5.74 11.43
CA TYR A 22 11.98 -6.66 10.37
C TYR A 22 12.30 -5.86 9.10
N VAL A 23 13.56 -5.90 8.69
CA VAL A 23 14.10 -5.12 7.58
C VAL A 23 14.82 -6.02 6.59
N ASP A 24 15.12 -5.47 5.41
CA ASP A 24 15.76 -6.19 4.30
C ASP A 24 14.93 -7.38 3.76
N CYS A 25 13.60 -7.26 3.86
CA CYS A 25 12.62 -8.22 3.32
C CYS A 25 12.66 -8.27 1.77
N ALA A 26 12.28 -9.41 1.18
CA ALA A 26 12.48 -9.70 -0.23
C ALA A 26 11.87 -8.66 -1.20
N MET A 27 10.68 -8.13 -0.88
CA MET A 27 9.99 -7.10 -1.68
C MET A 27 9.92 -5.74 -0.94
N GLY A 28 10.80 -5.53 0.04
CA GLY A 28 10.90 -4.28 0.79
C GLY A 28 11.31 -3.10 -0.09
N ILE A 29 10.79 -1.91 0.23
CA ILE A 29 11.26 -0.66 -0.38
C ILE A 29 12.66 -0.33 0.17
N PRO A 30 13.58 0.21 -0.65
CA PRO A 30 14.89 0.64 -0.17
C PRO A 30 14.80 1.51 1.09
N HIS A 31 15.66 1.19 2.06
CA HIS A 31 15.77 1.90 3.32
C HIS A 31 17.21 1.92 3.81
N ASN A 32 17.45 2.65 4.89
CA ASN A 32 18.69 2.61 5.66
C ASN A 32 18.42 2.43 7.16
N LEU A 33 17.28 1.84 7.51
CA LEU A 33 16.90 1.53 8.90
C LEU A 33 17.84 0.50 9.56
N ASN A 34 18.52 -0.33 8.79
CA ASN A 34 19.58 -1.25 9.26
C ASN A 34 20.77 -0.55 9.97
N THR A 35 20.87 0.78 9.88
CA THR A 35 21.88 1.56 10.64
C THR A 35 21.56 1.67 12.13
N ILE A 36 20.32 1.39 12.55
CA ILE A 36 19.94 1.37 13.96
C ILE A 36 20.41 0.05 14.59
N ARG A 37 21.33 0.10 15.54
CA ARG A 37 21.85 -1.13 16.16
C ARG A 37 20.75 -1.88 16.93
N SER A 38 20.63 -3.18 16.72
CA SER A 38 19.73 -4.05 17.51
C SER A 38 20.03 -3.94 19.02
N GLY A 39 18.98 -3.92 19.83
CA GLY A 39 19.03 -3.70 21.28
C GLY A 39 19.10 -2.23 21.71
N THR A 40 19.13 -1.27 20.77
CA THR A 40 19.16 0.16 21.10
C THR A 40 17.83 0.59 21.72
N VAL A 41 17.89 1.29 22.85
CA VAL A 41 16.73 2.01 23.38
C VAL A 41 16.52 3.28 22.56
N VAL A 42 15.34 3.39 21.96
CA VAL A 42 14.92 4.49 21.10
C VAL A 42 13.60 5.07 21.59
N VAL A 43 13.36 6.33 21.27
CA VAL A 43 12.06 6.96 21.48
C VAL A 43 11.21 6.72 20.22
N LEU A 44 10.17 5.89 20.29
CA LEU A 44 9.11 5.90 19.28
C LEU A 44 8.25 7.14 19.48
N GLN A 45 8.18 7.99 18.47
CA GLN A 45 7.38 9.20 18.49
C GLN A 45 6.32 9.16 17.39
N ARG A 46 5.06 9.35 17.78
CA ARG A 46 3.97 9.64 16.85
C ARG A 46 3.25 10.89 17.34
N ASP A 47 3.21 11.91 16.48
CA ASP A 47 2.68 13.23 16.84
C ASP A 47 3.39 13.76 18.11
N GLU A 48 2.64 14.10 19.16
CA GLU A 48 3.18 14.55 20.46
C GLU A 48 3.49 13.39 21.43
N VAL A 49 3.05 12.16 21.12
CA VAL A 49 3.21 11.00 22.00
C VAL A 49 4.57 10.35 21.79
N LYS A 50 5.27 10.09 22.90
CA LYS A 50 6.60 9.47 22.94
C LYS A 50 6.61 8.21 23.80
N ARG A 51 7.35 7.18 23.38
CA ARG A 51 7.56 5.93 24.12
C ARG A 51 8.97 5.42 23.97
N ASP A 52 9.63 5.16 25.09
CA ASP A 52 10.91 4.46 25.09
C ASP A 52 10.66 2.98 24.82
N VAL A 53 11.35 2.44 23.82
CA VAL A 53 11.35 1.01 23.52
C VAL A 53 12.76 0.54 23.24
N ARG A 54 13.07 -0.70 23.62
CA ARG A 54 14.22 -1.45 23.13
C ARG A 54 13.88 -1.97 21.73
N LEU A 55 14.55 -1.43 20.72
CA LEU A 55 14.39 -1.86 19.34
C LEU A 55 15.25 -3.09 19.07
N ILE A 56 14.63 -4.20 18.74
CA ILE A 56 15.30 -5.39 18.22
C ILE A 56 15.22 -5.34 16.70
N GLN A 57 16.35 -5.48 16.02
CA GLN A 57 16.32 -5.73 14.59
C GLN A 57 16.39 -7.23 14.34
N ASP A 58 15.52 -7.68 13.46
CA ASP A 58 15.55 -9.01 12.91
C ASP A 58 15.55 -8.93 11.39
N SER A 59 16.09 -9.95 10.75
CA SER A 59 16.08 -10.09 9.31
C SER A 59 15.37 -11.39 8.99
N ASP A 60 14.08 -11.29 8.71
CA ASP A 60 13.35 -12.42 8.15
C ASP A 60 13.42 -12.34 6.62
N LYS A 61 14.19 -13.25 6.03
CA LYS A 61 14.34 -13.35 4.57
C LYS A 61 13.08 -13.91 3.91
N GLU A 62 12.20 -14.56 4.67
CA GLU A 62 10.93 -15.10 4.19
C GLU A 62 9.85 -14.02 4.17
N SER A 63 10.05 -12.94 4.92
CA SER A 63 9.15 -11.82 4.90
C SER A 63 9.20 -11.08 3.56
N SER A 64 8.00 -10.80 3.06
CA SER A 64 7.77 -10.18 1.76
C SER A 64 7.91 -8.66 1.83
N TYR A 65 7.73 -8.01 2.97
CA TYR A 65 7.82 -6.56 3.10
C TYR A 65 8.28 -6.15 4.49
N ASN A 66 8.99 -5.02 4.60
CA ASN A 66 9.50 -4.55 5.88
C ASN A 66 8.35 -4.22 6.84
N TYR A 67 8.44 -4.67 8.08
CA TYR A 67 7.42 -4.43 9.09
C TYR A 67 8.03 -4.23 10.47
N MET A 68 7.22 -3.69 11.37
CA MET A 68 7.55 -3.53 12.76
C MET A 68 6.45 -4.16 13.61
N GLU A 69 6.84 -4.91 14.62
CA GLU A 69 5.93 -5.39 15.66
C GLU A 69 6.07 -4.54 16.91
N ILE A 70 4.93 -4.18 17.50
CA ILE A 70 4.85 -3.47 18.78
C ILE A 70 3.84 -4.14 19.70
N SER A 71 4.00 -3.92 21.01
CA SER A 71 3.05 -4.44 21.99
C SER A 71 1.68 -3.73 21.89
N PRO A 72 0.59 -4.35 22.37
CA PRO A 72 -0.72 -3.73 22.38
C PRO A 72 -0.78 -2.44 23.22
N ASP A 73 0.03 -2.35 24.29
CA ASP A 73 0.11 -1.16 25.12
C ASP A 73 0.74 0.01 24.35
N ASN A 74 1.89 -0.21 23.71
CA ASN A 74 2.52 0.80 22.86
C ASN A 74 1.62 1.22 21.72
N ALA A 75 0.96 0.27 21.04
CA ALA A 75 0.03 0.56 19.96
C ALA A 75 -1.11 1.47 20.42
N ARG A 76 -1.76 1.14 21.55
CA ARG A 76 -2.84 1.95 22.14
C ARG A 76 -2.37 3.36 22.47
N LYS A 77 -1.22 3.48 23.16
CA LYS A 77 -0.67 4.76 23.59
C LYS A 77 -0.28 5.64 22.40
N LEU A 78 0.34 5.05 21.39
CA LEU A 78 0.71 5.74 20.15
C LEU A 78 -0.47 5.91 19.20
N GLY A 79 -1.66 5.37 19.48
CA GLY A 79 -2.84 5.43 18.60
C GLY A 79 -2.64 4.71 17.26
N ILE A 80 -1.88 3.62 17.26
CA ILE A 80 -1.59 2.78 16.10
C ILE A 80 -2.58 1.60 16.07
N ARG A 81 -3.08 1.28 14.87
CA ARG A 81 -3.89 0.09 14.61
C ARG A 81 -3.08 -0.92 13.82
N ASP A 82 -3.47 -2.18 13.94
CA ASP A 82 -2.83 -3.29 13.26
C ASP A 82 -2.80 -3.13 11.73
N GLY A 83 -1.62 -3.37 11.14
CA GLY A 83 -1.32 -3.24 9.71
C GLY A 83 -1.34 -1.81 9.16
N MET A 84 -1.28 -0.78 10.01
CA MET A 84 -1.10 0.59 9.54
C MET A 84 0.31 0.79 8.99
N ARG A 85 0.42 1.56 7.90
CA ARG A 85 1.70 1.84 7.26
C ARG A 85 2.31 3.16 7.73
N PHE A 86 3.59 3.14 8.03
CA PHE A 86 4.32 4.33 8.48
C PHE A 86 5.59 4.56 7.67
N ILE A 87 5.94 5.83 7.51
CA ILE A 87 7.31 6.24 7.23
C ILE A 87 7.99 6.43 8.57
N LEU A 88 9.05 5.67 8.81
CA LEU A 88 9.94 5.83 9.94
C LEU A 88 11.07 6.77 9.55
N THR A 89 11.39 7.73 10.42
CA THR A 89 12.58 8.58 10.30
C THR A 89 13.34 8.53 11.62
N TYR A 90 14.55 8.00 11.59
CA TYR A 90 15.42 7.89 12.76
C TYR A 90 16.47 9.01 12.78
N ASP A 91 16.51 9.71 13.90
CA ASP A 91 17.55 10.65 14.28
C ASP A 91 18.48 9.98 15.32
N ALA A 92 19.77 9.96 15.01
CA ALA A 92 20.77 9.33 15.86
C ALA A 92 21.19 10.22 17.04
N ASN A 93 20.97 11.54 16.96
CA ASN A 93 21.39 12.49 17.98
C ASN A 93 20.55 12.34 19.26
N ASP A 94 19.24 12.20 19.11
CA ASP A 94 18.29 12.06 20.22
C ASP A 94 17.72 10.62 20.33
N LYS A 95 18.13 9.72 19.43
CA LYS A 95 17.65 8.34 19.33
C LYS A 95 16.14 8.24 19.12
N THR A 96 15.54 9.19 18.41
CA THR A 96 14.10 9.18 18.13
C THR A 96 13.79 8.53 16.79
N ILE A 97 12.81 7.62 16.77
CA ILE A 97 12.13 7.16 15.55
C ILE A 97 10.79 7.90 15.45
N GLN A 98 10.73 8.85 14.53
CA GLN A 98 9.49 9.54 14.18
C GLN A 98 8.65 8.67 13.24
N MET A 99 7.39 8.46 13.60
CA MET A 99 6.42 7.65 12.86
C MET A 99 5.39 8.56 12.20
N ARG A 100 5.43 8.65 10.87
CA ARG A 100 4.43 9.40 10.09
C ARG A 100 3.54 8.44 9.32
N HIS A 101 2.24 8.46 9.61
CA HIS A 101 1.26 7.59 8.93
C HIS A 101 1.27 7.86 7.42
N LEU A 102 1.45 6.80 6.63
CA LEU A 102 1.42 6.82 5.18
C LEU A 102 0.08 6.25 4.71
N ALA A 103 -0.96 7.08 4.80
CA ALA A 103 -2.33 6.67 4.51
C ALA A 103 -2.58 6.26 3.05
N SER A 104 -1.65 6.57 2.13
CA SER A 104 -1.79 6.21 0.72
C SER A 104 -0.46 5.83 0.09
N CYS A 105 -0.45 4.74 -0.68
CA CYS A 105 0.71 4.22 -1.38
C CYS A 105 0.43 4.09 -2.87
N ARG A 106 1.50 4.14 -3.67
CA ARG A 106 1.43 4.02 -5.11
C ARG A 106 2.34 2.91 -5.59
N ALA A 107 1.85 2.13 -6.55
CA ALA A 107 2.61 1.08 -7.21
C ALA A 107 2.21 0.99 -8.69
N ILE A 108 2.98 0.22 -9.46
CA ILE A 108 2.62 -0.14 -10.83
C ILE A 108 2.33 -1.62 -10.84
N GLY A 109 1.10 -1.99 -11.17
CA GLY A 109 0.69 -3.39 -11.30
C GLY A 109 0.40 -3.73 -12.75
N MET A 110 0.77 -4.94 -13.18
CA MET A 110 0.29 -5.48 -14.44
C MET A 110 -1.11 -6.07 -14.25
N LEU A 111 -2.05 -5.72 -15.12
CA LEU A 111 -3.41 -6.24 -15.08
C LEU A 111 -3.54 -7.49 -15.94
N TYR A 112 -4.10 -8.57 -15.42
CA TYR A 112 -4.52 -9.72 -16.22
C TYR A 112 -6.04 -9.91 -16.17
N SER A 113 -6.56 -10.61 -17.17
CA SER A 113 -7.90 -11.16 -17.08
C SER A 113 -7.86 -12.42 -16.26
N ASP A 114 -8.79 -12.55 -15.33
CA ASP A 114 -8.94 -13.78 -14.57
C ASP A 114 -9.60 -14.87 -15.43
N PRO A 115 -9.03 -16.09 -15.48
CA PRO A 115 -9.63 -17.19 -16.24
C PRO A 115 -10.84 -17.78 -15.52
N ARG A 116 -12.06 -17.24 -15.80
CA ARG A 116 -13.43 -17.73 -15.48
C ARG A 116 -13.75 -18.28 -14.06
N LYS A 117 -12.78 -18.53 -13.19
CA LYS A 117 -12.96 -19.08 -11.83
C LYS A 117 -13.27 -17.98 -10.80
N ASN A 118 -12.79 -16.75 -11.03
CA ASN A 118 -13.13 -15.62 -10.17
C ASN A 118 -14.33 -14.85 -10.72
N TYR A 119 -15.40 -14.84 -9.91
CA TYR A 119 -16.65 -14.15 -10.17
C TYR A 119 -16.46 -12.62 -10.26
N ASP A 120 -17.42 -11.92 -10.87
CA ASP A 120 -17.43 -10.45 -11.02
C ASP A 120 -17.34 -9.66 -9.69
N GLY A 121 -17.46 -10.32 -8.55
CA GLY A 121 -17.30 -9.74 -7.22
C GLY A 121 -15.89 -9.82 -6.63
N VAL A 122 -14.89 -10.33 -7.36
CA VAL A 122 -13.52 -10.56 -6.84
C VAL A 122 -12.48 -9.71 -7.59
N ILE A 123 -11.48 -9.27 -6.85
CA ILE A 123 -10.19 -8.80 -7.38
C ILE A 123 -9.08 -9.64 -6.76
N SER A 124 -8.23 -10.20 -7.60
CA SER A 124 -7.05 -10.94 -7.14
C SER A 124 -5.84 -10.03 -7.20
N ILE A 125 -5.09 -9.86 -6.12
CA ILE A 125 -3.89 -9.04 -6.07
C ILE A 125 -2.75 -9.92 -5.55
N GLY A 126 -1.71 -10.08 -6.35
CA GLY A 126 -0.50 -10.78 -5.96
C GLY A 126 0.16 -10.13 -4.75
N TYR A 127 0.80 -10.95 -3.91
CA TYR A 127 1.26 -10.51 -2.59
C TYR A 127 2.27 -9.37 -2.67
N ALA A 128 3.27 -9.43 -3.57
CA ALA A 128 4.24 -8.36 -3.75
C ALA A 128 3.58 -7.01 -4.07
N LEU A 129 2.61 -7.00 -5.00
CA LEU A 129 1.88 -5.77 -5.35
C LEU A 129 1.02 -5.27 -4.19
N LEU A 130 0.37 -6.19 -3.46
CA LEU A 130 -0.41 -5.92 -2.27
C LEU A 130 0.44 -5.24 -1.18
N SER A 131 1.65 -5.76 -0.94
CA SER A 131 2.63 -5.19 -0.03
C SER A 131 3.11 -3.81 -0.49
N TRP A 132 3.42 -3.59 -1.77
CA TRP A 132 3.82 -2.25 -2.22
C TRP A 132 2.70 -1.21 -2.08
N LEU A 133 1.44 -1.64 -2.21
CA LEU A 133 0.27 -0.80 -2.04
C LEU A 133 -0.13 -0.57 -0.57
N GLY A 134 0.46 -1.29 0.38
CA GLY A 134 0.09 -1.17 1.80
C GLY A 134 -1.34 -1.61 2.06
N ILE A 135 -1.79 -2.59 1.30
CA ILE A 135 -3.06 -3.27 1.57
C ILE A 135 -2.77 -4.32 2.64
N ASN A 136 -3.46 -4.27 3.77
CA ASN A 136 -3.29 -5.29 4.82
C ASN A 136 -3.85 -6.63 4.30
N ALA A 137 -3.09 -7.72 4.44
CA ALA A 137 -3.48 -9.05 3.97
C ALA A 137 -4.75 -9.60 4.65
N THR A 138 -5.12 -9.06 5.82
CA THR A 138 -6.38 -9.40 6.52
C THR A 138 -7.61 -8.72 5.90
N GLU A 139 -7.43 -7.78 4.96
CA GLU A 139 -8.54 -7.11 4.30
C GLU A 139 -9.35 -8.07 3.43
N THR A 140 -10.65 -8.15 3.71
CA THR A 140 -11.54 -9.03 2.93
C THR A 140 -12.12 -8.33 1.70
N TYR A 141 -12.25 -7.00 1.73
CA TYR A 141 -12.88 -6.22 0.65
C TYR A 141 -12.15 -4.91 0.42
N ILE A 142 -12.03 -4.53 -0.85
CA ILE A 142 -11.54 -3.22 -1.27
C ILE A 142 -12.48 -2.60 -2.30
N SER A 143 -12.50 -1.27 -2.36
CA SER A 143 -13.19 -0.55 -3.43
C SER A 143 -12.23 -0.29 -4.58
N LEU A 144 -12.54 -0.80 -5.77
CA LEU A 144 -11.79 -0.46 -6.98
C LEU A 144 -12.45 0.73 -7.68
N THR A 145 -11.68 1.77 -7.96
CA THR A 145 -12.16 2.98 -8.64
C THR A 145 -11.34 3.31 -9.88
N LYS A 146 -12.02 3.72 -10.95
CA LYS A 146 -11.42 4.35 -12.13
C LYS A 146 -12.36 5.43 -12.66
N GLY A 147 -11.92 6.68 -12.65
CA GLY A 147 -12.81 7.82 -12.95
C GLY A 147 -13.93 7.91 -11.91
N SER A 148 -15.18 8.00 -12.38
CA SER A 148 -16.38 8.00 -11.51
C SER A 148 -16.88 6.60 -11.15
N LEU A 149 -16.43 5.55 -11.85
CA LEU A 149 -16.88 4.19 -11.59
C LEU A 149 -16.16 3.62 -10.37
N THR A 150 -16.93 3.12 -9.41
CA THR A 150 -16.44 2.43 -8.20
C THR A 150 -17.17 1.11 -8.02
N LYS A 151 -16.43 0.04 -7.68
CA LYS A 151 -16.99 -1.26 -7.34
C LYS A 151 -16.31 -1.83 -6.11
N LYS A 152 -17.10 -2.27 -5.12
CA LYS A 152 -16.59 -3.02 -3.97
C LYS A 152 -16.35 -4.48 -4.39
N LEU A 153 -15.14 -4.97 -4.19
CA LEU A 153 -14.70 -6.31 -4.61
C LEU A 153 -14.10 -7.04 -3.42
N LYS A 154 -14.36 -8.34 -3.32
CA LYS A 154 -13.67 -9.23 -2.40
C LYS A 154 -12.20 -9.33 -2.83
N LEU A 155 -11.30 -9.11 -1.89
CA LEU A 155 -9.87 -9.29 -2.11
C LEU A 155 -9.55 -10.80 -2.07
N SER A 156 -8.86 -11.28 -3.09
CA SER A 156 -8.25 -12.60 -3.13
C SER A 156 -6.74 -12.42 -3.26
N ILE A 157 -5.98 -13.09 -2.39
CA ILE A 157 -4.53 -13.06 -2.40
C ILE A 157 -4.08 -14.45 -2.87
N PRO A 158 -3.48 -14.57 -4.06
CA PRO A 158 -2.89 -15.82 -4.53
C PRO A 158 -1.76 -16.28 -3.60
N GLU A 159 -1.52 -17.60 -3.52
CA GLU A 159 -0.48 -18.19 -2.66
C GLU A 159 0.95 -17.80 -3.06
N ASN A 160 1.17 -17.37 -4.31
CA ASN A 160 2.51 -16.99 -4.77
C ASN A 160 2.87 -15.58 -4.29
N GLU A 161 3.82 -15.52 -3.36
CA GLU A 161 4.25 -14.32 -2.66
C GLU A 161 4.98 -13.29 -3.56
N LEU A 162 5.50 -13.73 -4.71
CA LEU A 162 6.26 -12.88 -5.64
C LEU A 162 5.39 -12.26 -6.74
N GLU A 163 4.07 -12.49 -6.72
CA GLU A 163 3.20 -11.97 -7.77
C GLU A 163 3.03 -10.45 -7.70
N GLU A 164 3.46 -9.75 -8.75
CA GLU A 164 3.38 -8.28 -8.88
C GLU A 164 2.17 -7.80 -9.70
N TYR A 165 1.20 -8.67 -9.96
CA TYR A 165 0.06 -8.38 -10.83
C TYR A 165 -1.26 -8.43 -10.08
N PHE A 166 -2.29 -7.89 -10.72
CA PHE A 166 -3.67 -8.02 -10.26
C PHE A 166 -4.56 -8.53 -11.38
N ARG A 167 -5.67 -9.17 -11.01
CA ARG A 167 -6.60 -9.81 -11.92
C ARG A 167 -8.02 -9.32 -11.69
N LEU A 168 -8.75 -9.15 -12.78
CA LEU A 168 -10.17 -8.83 -12.78
C LEU A 168 -10.90 -9.75 -13.73
N SER A 169 -12.18 -10.00 -13.46
CA SER A 169 -13.04 -10.73 -14.40
C SER A 169 -13.15 -9.97 -15.73
N PRO A 170 -13.38 -10.67 -16.86
CA PRO A 170 -13.61 -10.03 -18.16
C PRO A 170 -14.72 -8.97 -18.16
N SER A 171 -15.77 -9.20 -17.35
CA SER A 171 -16.89 -8.26 -17.17
C SER A 171 -16.42 -6.97 -16.50
N ASN A 172 -15.66 -7.08 -15.41
CA ASN A 172 -15.08 -5.92 -14.72
C ASN A 172 -14.08 -5.18 -15.62
N LEU A 173 -13.24 -5.89 -16.37
CA LEU A 173 -12.34 -5.27 -17.35
C LEU A 173 -13.11 -4.40 -18.34
N ARG A 174 -14.19 -4.91 -18.93
CA ARG A 174 -15.05 -4.14 -19.85
C ARG A 174 -15.71 -2.95 -19.14
N ALA A 175 -16.29 -3.16 -17.95
CA ALA A 175 -16.97 -2.11 -17.19
C ALA A 175 -16.03 -0.94 -16.85
N PHE A 176 -14.80 -1.24 -16.43
CA PHE A 176 -13.78 -0.23 -16.17
C PHE A 176 -13.06 0.25 -17.43
N GLY A 177 -13.35 -0.28 -18.63
CA GLY A 177 -12.64 0.05 -19.86
C GLY A 177 -11.13 -0.18 -19.74
N LEU A 178 -10.74 -1.33 -19.19
CA LEU A 178 -9.36 -1.75 -18.99
C LEU A 178 -8.99 -2.85 -19.99
N LEU A 179 -7.74 -2.84 -20.42
CA LEU A 179 -7.19 -3.86 -21.30
C LEU A 179 -6.26 -4.78 -20.50
N PRO A 180 -6.37 -6.10 -20.64
CA PRO A 180 -5.45 -7.02 -19.98
C PRO A 180 -4.04 -6.87 -20.56
N ARG A 181 -3.05 -7.34 -19.79
CA ARG A 181 -1.61 -7.26 -20.06
C ARG A 181 -1.08 -5.84 -20.22
N LYS A 182 -1.73 -4.88 -19.55
CA LYS A 182 -1.26 -3.49 -19.46
C LYS A 182 -0.82 -3.18 -18.04
N LYS A 183 0.25 -2.39 -17.92
CA LYS A 183 0.69 -1.81 -16.65
C LYS A 183 -0.21 -0.63 -16.30
N HIS A 184 -0.67 -0.60 -15.06
CA HIS A 184 -1.50 0.47 -14.54
C HIS A 184 -0.83 1.10 -13.32
N LYS A 185 -0.84 2.43 -13.26
CA LYS A 185 -0.51 3.16 -12.04
C LYS A 185 -1.66 2.97 -11.06
N LEU A 186 -1.34 2.51 -9.86
CA LEU A 186 -2.28 2.21 -8.80
C LEU A 186 -1.98 3.14 -7.62
N GLU A 187 -3.04 3.59 -6.97
CA GLU A 187 -2.96 4.30 -5.70
C GLU A 187 -3.96 3.68 -4.73
N TYR A 188 -3.48 3.20 -3.59
CA TYR A 188 -4.33 2.66 -2.55
C TYR A 188 -4.37 3.59 -1.36
N SER A 189 -5.56 3.83 -0.81
CA SER A 189 -5.76 4.53 0.47
C SER A 189 -6.17 3.56 1.57
N GLN A 190 -5.35 3.44 2.63
CA GLN A 190 -5.69 2.65 3.82
C GLN A 190 -6.90 3.21 4.57
N THR A 191 -7.14 4.53 4.49
CA THR A 191 -8.25 5.19 5.17
C THR A 191 -9.59 4.84 4.53
N THR A 192 -9.69 4.88 3.20
CA THR A 192 -10.95 4.64 2.48
C THR A 192 -11.05 3.22 1.90
N LYS A 193 -10.02 2.39 2.12
CA LYS A 193 -9.88 1.05 1.54
C LYS A 193 -10.14 1.02 0.04
N THR A 194 -9.63 2.05 -0.65
CA THR A 194 -9.91 2.28 -2.07
C THR A 194 -8.63 2.14 -2.88
N LEU A 195 -8.64 1.19 -3.82
CA LEU A 195 -7.65 1.05 -4.87
C LEU A 195 -8.12 1.83 -6.10
N ARG A 196 -7.36 2.86 -6.47
CA ARG A 196 -7.62 3.70 -7.62
C ARG A 196 -6.69 3.35 -8.76
N ILE A 197 -7.25 3.10 -9.93
CA ILE A 197 -6.48 3.06 -11.17
C ILE A 197 -6.31 4.51 -11.64
N VAL A 198 -5.09 5.01 -11.55
CA VAL A 198 -4.75 6.36 -11.97
C VAL A 198 -4.66 6.37 -13.49
N GLY A 199 -5.70 6.89 -14.14
CA GLY A 199 -5.67 7.13 -15.58
C GLY A 199 -4.67 8.23 -15.92
N HIS A 200 -4.07 8.14 -17.11
CA HIS A 200 -3.74 9.39 -17.81
C HIS A 200 -5.08 10.08 -18.06
N ALA A 201 -5.23 11.33 -17.61
CA ALA A 201 -6.41 12.11 -17.97
C ALA A 201 -6.60 11.98 -19.48
N ALA A 202 -7.79 11.51 -19.90
CA ALA A 202 -8.14 11.58 -21.30
C ALA A 202 -8.07 13.06 -21.66
N VAL A 203 -7.09 13.45 -22.47
CA VAL A 203 -7.09 14.78 -23.09
C VAL A 203 -8.40 14.84 -23.84
N ALA A 204 -9.34 15.61 -23.30
CA ALA A 204 -10.63 15.82 -23.94
C ALA A 204 -10.33 16.32 -25.34
N SER A 205 -10.54 15.46 -26.34
CA SER A 205 -10.41 15.84 -27.73
C SER A 205 -11.52 16.85 -27.97
N ALA A 206 -11.15 18.13 -27.96
CA ALA A 206 -12.03 19.23 -28.26
C ALA A 206 -12.68 18.94 -29.63
N LYS A 207 -13.98 18.67 -29.60
CA LYS A 207 -14.81 18.42 -30.76
C LYS A 207 -14.74 19.70 -31.61
N LYS A 208 -14.01 19.67 -32.73
CA LYS A 208 -13.97 20.75 -33.72
C LYS A 208 -15.40 21.05 -34.14
N VAL A 209 -15.95 22.17 -33.68
CA VAL A 209 -17.22 22.70 -34.17
C VAL A 209 -16.99 23.10 -35.63
N LYS A 210 -17.64 22.39 -36.56
CA LYS A 210 -17.73 22.82 -37.96
C LYS A 210 -18.63 24.05 -38.00
N THR A 211 -18.05 25.24 -38.09
CA THR A 211 -18.77 26.46 -38.47
C THR A 211 -19.12 26.33 -39.95
N GLY A 212 -20.42 26.22 -40.24
CA GLY A 212 -20.95 26.21 -41.60
C GLY A 212 -20.70 27.53 -42.31
N SER A 213 -20.10 27.47 -43.49
CA SER A 213 -20.03 28.59 -44.42
C SER A 213 -21.36 28.68 -45.18
N GLN A 214 -22.15 29.71 -44.87
CA GLN A 214 -23.29 30.11 -45.69
C GLN A 214 -22.77 30.70 -47.00
N THR A 215 -23.10 30.05 -48.11
CA THR A 215 -22.90 30.58 -49.46
C THR A 215 -24.10 31.47 -49.81
N ARG A 216 -23.88 32.79 -49.92
CA ARG A 216 -24.84 33.72 -50.55
C ARG A 216 -24.64 33.65 -52.07
N ARG A 217 -25.65 33.20 -52.81
CA ARG A 217 -25.76 33.41 -54.26
C ARG A 217 -26.35 34.81 -54.51
N LYS A 218 -25.79 35.49 -55.51
CA LYS A 218 -26.33 36.68 -56.17
C LYS A 218 -27.54 36.30 -57.00
#